data_AF-A0A6H0G088-F1
#
_entry.id   AF-A0A6H0G088-F1
#
_cell.length_a   1.000
_cell.length_b   1.000
_cell.length_c   1.000
_cell.angle_alpha   90.00
_cell.angle_beta   90.00
_cell.angle_gamma   90.00
#
_symmetry.space_group_name_H-M   'P 1'
#
loop_
_entity.id
_entity.type
_entity.pdbx_description
1 polymer ?
#
loop_
_entity_poly.entity_id
_entity_poly.type
_entity_poly.pdbx_seq_one_letter_code
_entity_poly.pdbx_strand_id
1 'polypeptide(L)'
;MANLPNEYVLPLKVVSNRLNHMKNGLNGIMKKAEERAIYNHNKKKDKTEEIQHLLTWDDWIYSALDANHEIKQAKLESAKQSSVIEKMLANYHNNKPFSHGLKKPEKKPDTVYETAMQNMLGHLGIKAKKPAWAENLKAGEHIPKELLDELPVTTGELVTLGNWMLTKNIYRFDDLVINELLKTGFKGVIPNYIIHLPDLCVYVQLDNSNLIFEDAKVVGVLFCVTEIVGQKVLVNTLYLDNGLPRTIAITLNEGQDIESSITDFVDEFQQDYNPELMQDELNTRLEIQKKLINIVLWFSQKKPEIEPLFKGEDSPVKFSTIKKEKRLFEATKYKTYKVGKETATTIKRAYEEIEEARRTGNYVGKDPHIRKAHWHLYWYGKKGQYEKHDLRWLNSMIVGGIPKK
;
A
#
# COMPACT_ATOMS: atom_id res chain seq x y z
N MET A 1 16.03 -14.06 -2.30
CA MET A 1 16.00 -13.84 -3.76
C MET A 1 16.68 -14.94 -4.58
N ALA A 2 17.59 -15.75 -4.01
CA ALA A 2 18.44 -16.69 -4.75
C ALA A 2 17.74 -17.77 -5.61
N ASN A 3 16.43 -18.02 -5.41
CA ASN A 3 15.66 -19.02 -6.16
C ASN A 3 14.60 -18.42 -7.09
N LEU A 4 14.55 -17.09 -7.25
CA LEU A 4 13.58 -16.43 -8.13
C LEU A 4 14.13 -16.33 -9.56
N PRO A 5 13.30 -16.50 -10.61
CA PRO A 5 13.74 -16.25 -11.98
C PRO A 5 14.18 -14.79 -12.16
N ASN A 6 15.13 -14.54 -13.08
CA ASN A 6 15.73 -13.23 -13.30
C ASN A 6 14.70 -12.12 -13.58
N GLU A 7 13.59 -12.44 -14.26
CA GLU A 7 12.50 -11.50 -14.56
C GLU A 7 11.82 -10.94 -13.29
N TYR A 8 11.83 -11.68 -12.18
CA TYR A 8 11.32 -11.21 -10.89
C TYR A 8 12.39 -10.49 -10.07
N VAL A 9 13.67 -10.84 -10.23
CA VAL A 9 14.75 -10.40 -9.33
C VAL A 9 15.08 -8.92 -9.51
N LEU A 10 15.23 -8.44 -10.75
CA LEU A 10 15.71 -7.07 -11.00
C LEU A 10 14.71 -5.99 -10.52
N PRO A 11 13.40 -6.05 -10.85
CA PRO A 11 12.42 -5.06 -10.37
C PRO A 11 12.23 -5.14 -8.85
N LEU A 12 12.29 -6.37 -8.28
CA LEU A 12 12.19 -6.60 -6.84
C LEU A 12 13.30 -5.90 -6.05
N LYS A 13 14.48 -5.66 -6.64
CA LYS A 13 15.56 -4.92 -5.97
C LYS A 13 15.14 -3.50 -5.61
N VAL A 14 14.35 -2.82 -6.45
CA VAL A 14 13.93 -1.44 -6.17
C VAL A 14 13.07 -1.39 -4.91
N VAL A 15 11.94 -2.12 -4.90
CA VAL A 15 11.05 -2.14 -3.73
C VAL A 15 11.73 -2.73 -2.47
N SER A 16 12.60 -3.74 -2.63
CA SER A 16 13.33 -4.32 -1.49
C SER A 16 14.37 -3.35 -0.92
N ASN A 17 15.04 -2.56 -1.76
CA ASN A 17 15.96 -1.52 -1.29
C ASN A 17 15.21 -0.42 -0.55
N ARG A 18 14.02 -0.02 -1.04
CA ARG A 18 13.15 0.94 -0.35
C ARG A 18 12.66 0.39 1.00
N LEU A 19 12.26 -0.88 1.06
CA LEU A 19 11.92 -1.57 2.31
C LEU A 19 13.09 -1.58 3.30
N ASN A 20 14.29 -1.90 2.83
CA ASN A 20 15.49 -1.91 3.66
C ASN A 20 15.85 -0.50 4.16
N HIS A 21 15.76 0.51 3.29
CA HIS A 21 15.94 1.91 3.66
C HIS A 21 14.99 2.34 4.77
N MET A 22 13.69 2.03 4.62
CA MET A 22 12.67 2.27 5.65
C MET A 22 13.03 1.59 6.98
N LYS A 23 13.36 0.29 6.95
CA LYS A 23 13.68 -0.48 8.18
C LYS A 23 14.97 -0.01 8.86
N ASN A 24 15.98 0.37 8.09
CA ASN A 24 17.23 0.91 8.61
C ASN A 24 17.02 2.28 9.26
N GLY A 25 16.18 3.13 8.65
CA GLY A 25 15.83 4.44 9.21
C GLY A 25 14.85 4.37 10.39
N LEU A 26 14.05 3.30 10.48
CA LEU A 26 13.05 3.06 11.54
C LEU A 26 13.31 1.74 12.25
N ASN A 27 14.48 1.61 12.89
CA ASN A 27 14.83 0.41 13.63
C ASN A 27 13.75 0.11 14.70
N GLY A 28 13.26 -1.13 14.74
CA GLY A 28 12.18 -1.56 15.64
C GLY A 28 10.76 -1.31 15.12
N ILE A 29 10.57 -0.77 13.91
CA ILE A 29 9.24 -0.49 13.33
C ILE A 29 8.29 -1.68 13.40
N MET A 30 8.77 -2.88 13.05
CA MET A 30 7.96 -4.10 13.06
C MET A 30 7.49 -4.49 14.46
N LYS A 31 8.31 -4.23 15.49
CA LYS A 31 7.92 -4.49 16.88
C LYS A 31 6.80 -3.54 17.31
N LYS A 32 6.90 -2.25 16.95
CA LYS A 32 5.86 -1.25 17.26
C LYS A 32 4.54 -1.57 16.54
N ALA A 33 4.62 -1.94 15.26
CA ALA A 33 3.45 -2.36 14.50
C ALA A 33 2.81 -3.63 15.08
N GLU A 34 3.62 -4.63 15.46
CA GLU A 34 3.15 -5.84 16.15
C GLU A 34 2.40 -5.50 17.45
N GLU A 35 2.95 -4.65 18.30
CA GLU A 35 2.33 -4.21 19.55
C GLU A 35 0.95 -3.57 19.30
N ARG A 36 0.82 -2.75 18.25
CA ARG A 36 -0.46 -2.13 17.84
C ARG A 36 -1.45 -3.15 17.27
N ALA A 37 -1.01 -4.06 16.40
CA ALA A 37 -1.87 -5.10 15.86
C ALA A 37 -2.48 -5.97 16.98
N ILE A 38 -1.67 -6.37 17.95
CA ILE A 38 -2.12 -7.17 19.11
C ILE A 38 -3.14 -6.39 19.94
N TYR A 39 -2.86 -5.11 20.17
CA TYR A 39 -3.76 -4.22 20.90
C TYR A 39 -5.11 -4.08 20.20
N ASN A 40 -5.11 -3.78 18.90
CA ASN A 40 -6.33 -3.64 18.09
C ASN A 40 -7.12 -4.95 18.07
N HIS A 41 -6.45 -6.08 17.95
CA HIS A 41 -7.08 -7.40 18.01
C HIS A 41 -7.75 -7.67 19.37
N ASN A 42 -7.06 -7.34 20.47
CA ASN A 42 -7.60 -7.48 21.83
C ASN A 42 -8.82 -6.58 22.06
N LYS A 43 -9.00 -5.54 21.25
CA LYS A 43 -10.15 -4.65 21.30
C LYS A 43 -11.32 -5.05 20.42
N LYS A 44 -11.06 -5.79 19.35
CA LYS A 44 -12.09 -6.23 18.40
C LYS A 44 -13.11 -7.15 19.10
N LYS A 45 -14.40 -6.97 18.82
CA LYS A 45 -15.50 -7.73 19.44
C LYS A 45 -15.57 -9.18 18.93
N ASP A 46 -15.37 -9.36 17.63
CA ASP A 46 -15.46 -10.66 16.95
C ASP A 46 -14.22 -11.55 17.15
N LYS A 47 -13.12 -10.97 17.66
CA LYS A 47 -11.81 -11.63 17.84
C LYS A 47 -11.27 -12.31 16.58
N THR A 48 -11.58 -11.80 15.38
CA THR A 48 -10.97 -12.33 14.15
C THR A 48 -9.45 -12.09 14.15
N GLU A 49 -8.69 -13.09 13.70
CA GLU A 49 -7.23 -13.02 13.56
C GLU A 49 -6.77 -12.40 12.23
N GLU A 50 -7.71 -11.94 11.42
CA GLU A 50 -7.44 -11.27 10.14
C GLU A 50 -6.75 -9.91 10.35
N ILE A 51 -5.56 -9.76 9.78
CA ILE A 51 -4.72 -8.56 9.97
C ILE A 51 -5.18 -7.34 9.16
N GLN A 52 -5.98 -7.50 8.09
CA GLN A 52 -6.36 -6.43 7.15
C GLN A 52 -7.07 -5.24 7.78
N HIS A 53 -7.65 -5.44 8.97
CA HIS A 53 -8.37 -4.41 9.72
C HIS A 53 -7.73 -4.11 11.08
N LEU A 54 -6.51 -4.60 11.30
CA LEU A 54 -5.79 -4.44 12.58
C LEU A 54 -4.60 -3.50 12.49
N LEU A 55 -4.12 -3.21 11.28
CA LEU A 55 -3.08 -2.24 11.02
C LEU A 55 -3.58 -1.24 9.99
N THR A 56 -3.91 -0.04 10.47
CA THR A 56 -4.38 1.05 9.62
C THR A 56 -3.22 1.90 9.11
N TRP A 57 -3.53 2.91 8.28
CA TRP A 57 -2.56 3.93 7.90
C TRP A 57 -1.97 4.60 9.15
N ASP A 58 -2.82 4.96 10.10
CA ASP A 58 -2.44 5.64 11.33
C ASP A 58 -1.52 4.76 12.20
N ASP A 59 -1.81 3.45 12.31
CA ASP A 59 -0.98 2.53 13.10
C ASP A 59 0.47 2.48 12.60
N TRP A 60 0.66 2.49 11.28
CA TRP A 60 1.99 2.54 10.67
C TRP A 60 2.69 3.87 10.94
N ILE A 61 2.00 5.01 10.77
CA ILE A 61 2.56 6.33 11.09
C ILE A 61 2.98 6.37 12.56
N TYR A 62 2.10 6.02 13.49
CA TYR A 62 2.41 6.09 14.92
C TYR A 62 3.57 5.16 15.29
N SER A 63 3.63 3.97 14.69
CA SER A 63 4.76 3.06 14.87
C SER A 63 6.08 3.67 14.37
N ALA A 64 6.05 4.40 13.24
CA ALA A 64 7.23 5.06 12.70
C ALA A 64 7.66 6.27 13.54
N LEU A 65 6.73 7.09 14.01
CA LEU A 65 7.03 8.20 14.90
C LEU A 65 7.61 7.72 16.23
N ASP A 66 7.07 6.65 16.80
CA ASP A 66 7.62 6.03 18.01
C ASP A 66 9.05 5.53 17.79
N ALA A 67 9.29 4.80 16.69
CA ALA A 67 10.62 4.30 16.34
C ALA A 67 11.63 5.43 16.10
N ASN A 68 11.24 6.46 15.33
CA ASN A 68 12.09 7.63 15.07
C ASN A 68 12.41 8.40 16.35
N HIS A 69 11.41 8.57 17.23
CA HIS A 69 11.61 9.22 18.52
C HIS A 69 12.60 8.45 19.42
N GLU A 70 12.48 7.13 19.51
CA GLU A 70 13.42 6.29 20.27
C GLU A 70 14.85 6.42 19.74
N ILE A 71 15.04 6.43 18.40
CA ILE A 71 16.35 6.64 17.77
C ILE A 71 16.92 8.01 18.14
N LYS A 72 16.10 9.06 18.11
CA LYS A 72 16.54 10.42 18.48
C LYS A 72 16.94 10.51 19.96
N GLN A 73 16.15 9.93 20.86
CA GLN A 73 16.50 9.92 22.28
C GLN A 73 17.80 9.16 22.53
N ALA A 74 17.99 7.99 21.91
CA ALA A 74 19.23 7.25 22.01
C ALA A 74 20.45 8.05 21.50
N LYS A 75 20.30 8.78 20.38
CA LYS A 75 21.34 9.69 19.87
C LYS A 75 21.64 10.83 20.84
N LEU A 76 20.62 11.46 21.41
CA LEU A 76 20.77 12.53 22.40
C LEU A 76 21.44 12.03 23.68
N GLU A 77 21.08 10.84 24.17
CA GLU A 77 21.71 10.21 25.33
C GLU A 77 23.17 9.86 25.04
N SER A 78 23.48 9.30 23.87
CA SER A 78 24.85 9.01 23.43
C SER A 78 25.68 10.29 23.29
N ALA A 79 25.10 11.38 22.77
CA ALA A 79 25.77 12.67 22.65
C ALA A 79 26.02 13.31 24.04
N LYS A 80 25.05 13.22 24.95
CA LYS A 80 25.22 13.64 26.35
C LYS A 80 26.30 12.84 27.05
N GLN A 81 26.33 11.52 26.89
CA GLN A 81 27.38 10.66 27.44
C GLN A 81 28.75 11.00 26.87
N SER A 82 28.85 11.20 25.55
CA SER A 82 30.11 11.62 24.89
C SER A 82 30.59 12.96 25.41
N SER A 83 29.69 13.95 25.56
CA SER A 83 30.03 15.25 26.15
C SER A 83 30.46 15.14 27.63
N VAL A 84 29.86 14.22 28.40
CA VAL A 84 30.29 13.95 29.77
C VAL A 84 31.68 13.31 29.78
N ILE A 85 31.97 12.37 28.89
CA ILE A 85 33.29 11.73 28.75
C ILE A 85 34.34 12.76 28.31
N GLU A 86 34.05 13.61 27.34
CA GLU A 86 34.94 14.70 26.91
C GLU A 86 35.22 15.67 28.06
N LYS A 87 34.19 16.05 28.83
CA LYS A 87 34.37 16.86 30.04
C LYS A 87 35.18 16.14 31.11
N MET A 88 34.99 14.83 31.27
CA MET A 88 35.78 14.02 32.20
C MET A 88 37.25 13.93 31.76
N LEU A 89 37.53 13.72 30.47
CA LEU A 89 38.89 13.72 29.91
C LEU A 89 39.54 15.10 30.04
N ALA A 90 38.82 16.17 29.71
CA ALA A 90 39.31 17.55 29.87
C ALA A 90 39.57 17.92 31.35
N ASN A 91 38.73 17.45 32.27
CA ASN A 91 38.91 17.67 33.71
C ASN A 91 40.02 16.79 34.29
N TYR A 92 40.23 15.58 33.77
CA TYR A 92 41.36 14.71 34.10
C TYR A 92 42.68 15.35 33.67
N HIS A 93 42.73 15.96 32.48
CA HIS A 93 43.88 16.72 32.02
C HIS A 93 44.09 18.06 32.77
N ASN A 94 43.04 18.62 33.40
CA ASN A 94 43.08 19.94 34.05
C ASN A 94 42.85 19.93 35.58
N ASN A 95 42.86 18.78 36.25
CA ASN A 95 42.72 18.63 37.71
C ASN A 95 41.53 19.40 38.36
N LYS A 96 40.31 19.35 37.79
CA LYS A 96 39.12 20.01 38.37
C LYS A 96 38.05 19.00 38.88
N PRO A 97 37.44 19.22 40.07
CA PRO A 97 36.42 18.32 40.63
C PRO A 97 35.02 18.55 40.03
N PHE A 98 34.20 17.48 40.02
CA PHE A 98 32.87 17.39 39.39
C PHE A 98 31.74 17.78 40.36
N SER A 99 30.79 18.63 39.97
CA SER A 99 29.60 18.99 40.77
C SER A 99 28.30 18.30 40.28
N HIS A 100 27.42 17.98 41.22
CA HIS A 100 26.19 17.20 41.03
C HIS A 100 24.95 18.04 40.64
N GLY A 101 24.12 17.48 39.74
CA GLY A 101 22.65 17.50 39.87
C GLY A 101 21.86 18.31 38.84
N LEU A 102 21.00 17.62 38.06
CA LEU A 102 19.85 18.22 37.39
C LEU A 102 18.55 17.67 37.99
N LYS A 103 17.66 18.57 38.42
CA LYS A 103 16.35 18.28 39.03
C LYS A 103 15.34 17.80 37.97
N LYS A 104 14.44 16.89 38.37
CA LYS A 104 13.27 16.45 37.58
C LYS A 104 12.15 17.50 37.61
N PRO A 105 11.39 17.71 36.52
CA PRO A 105 10.19 18.54 36.57
C PRO A 105 8.94 17.72 36.97
N GLU A 106 8.02 18.42 37.65
CA GLU A 106 6.77 17.92 38.24
C GLU A 106 5.58 17.93 37.24
N LYS A 107 4.57 17.09 37.51
CA LYS A 107 3.38 16.85 36.68
C LYS A 107 2.28 17.92 36.84
N LYS A 108 1.56 18.21 35.75
CA LYS A 108 0.31 19.00 35.68
C LYS A 108 -0.82 18.23 34.98
N PRO A 109 -2.10 18.64 35.18
CA PRO A 109 -3.24 17.74 35.12
C PRO A 109 -3.92 17.62 33.75
N ASP A 110 -4.77 16.60 33.75
CA ASP A 110 -5.46 15.79 32.75
C ASP A 110 -6.17 16.49 31.56
N THR A 111 -6.11 15.84 30.38
CA THR A 111 -6.69 16.30 29.10
C THR A 111 -7.28 15.15 28.27
N VAL A 112 -8.07 15.50 27.24
CA VAL A 112 -8.92 14.64 26.37
C VAL A 112 -8.29 13.33 25.85
N TYR A 113 -6.96 13.20 25.76
CA TYR A 113 -6.26 11.93 25.46
C TYR A 113 -6.56 10.84 26.51
N GLU A 114 -6.81 11.26 27.76
CA GLU A 114 -7.23 10.37 28.84
C GLU A 114 -8.64 9.83 28.64
N THR A 115 -9.55 10.53 27.95
CA THR A 115 -10.89 9.99 27.67
C THR A 115 -10.84 8.90 26.58
N ALA A 116 -9.92 9.01 25.62
CA ALA A 116 -9.69 7.98 24.60
C ALA A 116 -8.97 6.73 25.16
N MET A 117 -8.09 6.92 26.16
CA MET A 117 -7.36 5.83 26.83
C MET A 117 -8.09 5.23 28.06
N GLN A 118 -8.94 5.98 28.77
CA GLN A 118 -9.74 5.48 29.91
C GLN A 118 -10.76 4.43 29.47
N ASN A 119 -11.36 4.58 28.29
CA ASN A 119 -12.27 3.58 27.70
C ASN A 119 -11.55 2.32 27.17
N MET A 120 -10.25 2.16 27.43
CA MET A 120 -9.44 1.05 26.94
C MET A 120 -8.63 0.34 28.03
N LEU A 121 -8.40 0.96 29.20
CA LEU A 121 -7.51 0.41 30.24
C LEU A 121 -7.92 0.66 31.71
N GLY A 122 -9.11 1.20 31.98
CA GLY A 122 -9.53 1.54 33.35
C GLY A 122 -9.68 0.38 34.34
N HIS A 123 -9.82 -0.87 33.88
CA HIS A 123 -10.10 -2.03 34.75
C HIS A 123 -8.86 -2.86 35.14
N LEU A 124 -7.65 -2.50 34.66
CA LEU A 124 -6.44 -3.33 34.83
C LEU A 124 -5.20 -2.59 35.37
N GLY A 125 -5.27 -1.30 35.72
CA GLY A 125 -4.22 -0.62 36.49
C GLY A 125 -2.89 -0.32 35.76
N ILE A 126 -2.82 -0.40 34.42
CA ILE A 126 -1.61 -0.09 33.65
C ILE A 126 -1.73 1.28 32.99
N LYS A 127 -0.84 2.22 33.39
CA LYS A 127 -0.68 3.54 32.74
C LYS A 127 0.11 3.38 31.44
N ALA A 128 -0.58 3.32 30.30
CA ALA A 128 0.09 3.47 29.01
C ALA A 128 0.61 4.93 28.90
N LYS A 129 1.91 5.07 28.64
CA LYS A 129 2.62 6.36 28.65
C LYS A 129 2.42 7.04 27.29
N LYS A 130 1.98 8.31 27.29
CA LYS A 130 1.93 9.16 26.09
C LYS A 130 3.31 9.13 25.40
N PRO A 131 3.40 8.78 24.11
CA PRO A 131 4.69 8.80 23.42
C PRO A 131 5.19 10.25 23.38
N ALA A 132 6.48 10.43 23.66
CA ALA A 132 7.03 11.75 23.96
C ALA A 132 7.02 12.71 22.74
N TRP A 133 6.92 12.20 21.50
CA TRP A 133 6.70 13.06 20.33
C TRP A 133 5.33 13.75 20.34
N ALA A 134 4.33 13.14 20.97
CA ALA A 134 2.97 13.67 21.04
C ALA A 134 2.72 14.51 22.29
N GLU A 135 3.72 14.71 23.16
CA GLU A 135 3.54 15.28 24.51
C GLU A 135 2.78 16.62 24.51
N ASN A 136 2.97 17.42 23.47
CA ASN A 136 2.35 18.74 23.31
C ASN A 136 1.11 18.78 22.40
N LEU A 137 0.68 17.64 21.83
CA LEU A 137 -0.50 17.57 20.95
C LEU A 137 -1.78 17.34 21.76
N LYS A 138 -2.85 18.02 21.34
CA LYS A 138 -4.24 17.81 21.81
C LYS A 138 -4.95 16.79 20.92
N ALA A 139 -6.01 16.19 21.46
CA ALA A 139 -6.88 15.33 20.68
C ALA A 139 -7.53 16.11 19.52
N GLY A 140 -7.43 15.58 18.31
CA GLY A 140 -7.95 16.22 17.08
C GLY A 140 -6.97 17.15 16.37
N GLU A 141 -5.79 17.43 16.94
CA GLU A 141 -4.74 18.14 16.23
C GLU A 141 -4.05 17.22 15.21
N HIS A 142 -3.74 17.77 14.02
CA HIS A 142 -2.97 17.06 13.01
C HIS A 142 -1.55 16.77 13.51
N ILE A 143 -0.97 15.66 13.04
CA ILE A 143 0.45 15.39 13.26
C ILE A 143 1.25 16.51 12.56
N PRO A 144 2.14 17.22 13.27
CA PRO A 144 2.97 18.24 12.67
C PRO A 144 3.71 17.72 11.45
N LYS A 145 3.67 18.48 10.34
CA LYS A 145 4.30 18.11 9.06
C LYS A 145 5.80 17.84 9.25
N GLU A 146 6.45 18.61 10.12
CA GLU A 146 7.87 18.49 10.43
C GLU A 146 8.23 17.11 11.01
N LEU A 147 7.32 16.49 11.78
CA LEU A 147 7.56 15.14 12.31
C LEU A 147 7.42 14.08 11.21
N LEU A 148 6.53 14.30 10.25
CA LEU A 148 6.32 13.40 9.12
C LEU A 148 7.48 13.51 8.12
N ASP A 149 7.98 14.72 7.88
CA ASP A 149 9.09 15.01 6.97
C ASP A 149 10.44 14.44 7.46
N GLU A 150 10.55 14.15 8.76
CA GLU A 150 11.72 13.49 9.35
C GLU A 150 11.76 11.98 9.11
N LEU A 151 10.67 11.37 8.67
CA LEU A 151 10.63 9.94 8.39
C LEU A 151 11.47 9.61 7.14
N PRO A 152 12.13 8.44 7.08
CA PRO A 152 13.01 8.11 5.96
C PRO A 152 12.27 7.84 4.64
N VAL A 153 10.96 7.67 4.70
CA VAL A 153 10.05 7.43 3.58
C VAL A 153 8.77 8.23 3.78
N THR A 154 8.02 8.50 2.71
CA THR A 154 6.72 9.18 2.81
C THR A 154 5.72 8.31 3.57
N THR A 155 4.69 8.93 4.17
CA THR A 155 3.66 8.21 4.92
C THR A 155 2.92 7.17 4.08
N GLY A 156 2.62 7.49 2.82
CA GLY A 156 1.99 6.54 1.92
C GLY A 156 2.89 5.37 1.53
N GLU A 157 4.19 5.61 1.32
CA GLU A 157 5.17 4.53 1.09
C GLU A 157 5.38 3.67 2.35
N LEU A 158 5.40 4.28 3.54
CA LEU A 158 5.48 3.58 4.82
C LEU A 158 4.35 2.56 4.98
N VAL A 159 3.12 2.95 4.66
CA VAL A 159 1.93 2.11 4.81
C VAL A 159 1.92 0.96 3.79
N THR A 160 2.27 1.23 2.54
CA THR A 160 2.30 0.20 1.49
C THR A 160 3.45 -0.79 1.73
N LEU A 161 4.66 -0.32 2.03
CA LEU A 161 5.79 -1.18 2.41
C LEU A 161 5.52 -1.95 3.70
N GLY A 162 4.90 -1.29 4.68
CA GLY A 162 4.53 -1.87 5.97
C GLY A 162 3.62 -3.07 5.84
N ASN A 163 2.53 -2.92 5.10
CA ASN A 163 1.62 -4.02 4.82
C ASN A 163 2.25 -5.07 3.92
N TRP A 164 3.02 -4.67 2.91
CA TRP A 164 3.66 -5.61 1.99
C TRP A 164 4.73 -6.47 2.65
N MET A 165 5.49 -5.96 3.63
CA MET A 165 6.52 -6.78 4.28
C MET A 165 5.94 -7.97 5.08
N LEU A 166 4.66 -7.91 5.46
CA LEU A 166 3.95 -9.01 6.12
C LEU A 166 3.63 -10.16 5.16
N THR A 167 3.60 -9.92 3.85
CA THR A 167 3.17 -10.89 2.83
C THR A 167 4.29 -11.23 1.85
N LYS A 168 4.98 -10.20 1.34
CA LYS A 168 6.00 -10.24 0.29
C LYS A 168 5.52 -10.95 -0.97
N ASN A 169 4.22 -10.85 -1.27
CA ASN A 169 3.61 -11.37 -2.48
C ASN A 169 3.98 -10.48 -3.67
N ILE A 170 4.30 -11.10 -4.79
CA ILE A 170 4.76 -10.45 -6.03
C ILE A 170 3.91 -10.98 -7.17
N TYR A 171 3.14 -10.10 -7.80
CA TYR A 171 2.26 -10.44 -8.91
C TYR A 171 2.86 -9.90 -10.21
N ARG A 172 3.03 -10.76 -11.20
CA ARG A 172 3.50 -10.38 -12.54
C ARG A 172 2.46 -10.79 -13.57
N PHE A 173 1.90 -9.81 -14.25
CA PHE A 173 1.00 -10.04 -15.37
C PHE A 173 1.76 -10.58 -16.57
N ASP A 174 1.09 -11.39 -17.37
CA ASP A 174 1.53 -11.69 -18.73
C ASP A 174 1.55 -10.40 -19.57
N ASP A 175 2.54 -10.28 -20.45
CA ASP A 175 2.83 -9.07 -21.23
C ASP A 175 1.62 -8.60 -22.04
N LEU A 176 0.86 -9.53 -22.65
CA LEU A 176 -0.33 -9.18 -23.42
C LEU A 176 -1.43 -8.60 -22.54
N VAL A 177 -1.62 -9.15 -21.34
CA VAL A 177 -2.68 -8.71 -20.42
C VAL A 177 -2.38 -7.36 -19.84
N ILE A 178 -1.16 -7.12 -19.34
CA ILE A 178 -0.82 -5.82 -18.77
C ILE A 178 -0.92 -4.70 -19.81
N ASN A 179 -0.44 -4.96 -21.04
CA ASN A 179 -0.53 -3.99 -22.11
C ASN A 179 -1.97 -3.72 -22.55
N GLU A 180 -2.87 -4.71 -22.46
CA GLU A 180 -4.28 -4.50 -22.73
C GLU A 180 -4.96 -3.68 -21.62
N LEU A 181 -4.71 -4.02 -20.34
CA LEU A 181 -5.21 -3.26 -19.18
C LEU A 181 -4.80 -1.78 -19.22
N LEU A 182 -3.55 -1.50 -19.57
CA LEU A 182 -3.02 -0.13 -19.66
C LEU A 182 -3.58 0.66 -20.86
N LYS A 183 -4.00 -0.02 -21.93
CA LYS A 183 -4.63 0.60 -23.11
C LYS A 183 -6.13 0.82 -22.93
N THR A 184 -6.78 0.04 -22.07
CA THR A 184 -8.20 0.19 -21.80
C THR A 184 -8.44 1.50 -21.04
N GLY A 185 -9.32 2.35 -21.58
CA GLY A 185 -9.74 3.56 -20.87
C GLY A 185 -10.63 3.21 -19.69
N PHE A 186 -10.47 3.92 -18.57
CA PHE A 186 -11.41 3.87 -17.46
C PHE A 186 -12.46 4.97 -17.66
N LYS A 187 -13.72 4.58 -17.86
CA LYS A 187 -14.86 5.49 -18.09
C LYS A 187 -16.05 5.19 -17.17
N GLY A 188 -15.86 4.30 -16.18
CA GLY A 188 -16.94 3.60 -15.51
C GLY A 188 -17.34 4.23 -14.18
N VAL A 189 -18.64 4.31 -13.94
CA VAL A 189 -19.25 4.52 -12.62
C VAL A 189 -19.26 3.17 -11.90
N ILE A 190 -18.08 2.68 -11.54
CA ILE A 190 -17.93 1.45 -10.74
C ILE A 190 -17.95 1.84 -9.27
N PRO A 191 -18.81 1.26 -8.42
CA PRO A 191 -18.84 1.59 -7.00
C PRO A 191 -17.53 1.27 -6.28
N ASN A 192 -17.11 2.13 -5.36
CA ASN A 192 -15.85 1.97 -4.62
C ASN A 192 -15.75 0.67 -3.83
N TYR A 193 -16.88 0.18 -3.28
CA TYR A 193 -16.90 -1.05 -2.49
C TYR A 193 -16.48 -2.30 -3.30
N ILE A 194 -16.43 -2.21 -4.63
CA ILE A 194 -15.93 -3.28 -5.50
C ILE A 194 -14.43 -3.49 -5.31
N ILE A 195 -13.66 -2.45 -4.96
CA ILE A 195 -12.22 -2.58 -4.76
C ILE A 195 -11.95 -3.44 -3.52
N HIS A 196 -11.50 -4.67 -3.78
CA HIS A 196 -11.05 -5.62 -2.80
C HIS A 196 -9.74 -6.24 -3.28
N LEU A 197 -8.78 -6.40 -2.36
CA LEU A 197 -7.47 -6.99 -2.62
C LEU A 197 -7.39 -8.37 -1.98
N PRO A 198 -6.68 -9.34 -2.60
CA PRO A 198 -6.53 -10.69 -2.07
C PRO A 198 -5.65 -10.78 -0.81
N ASP A 199 -4.91 -9.72 -0.48
CA ASP A 199 -4.02 -9.67 0.67
C ASP A 199 -3.89 -8.23 1.18
N LEU A 200 -3.19 -8.04 2.31
CA LEU A 200 -2.96 -6.73 2.97
C LEU A 200 -2.40 -5.68 2.01
N CYS A 201 -1.50 -6.11 1.12
CA CYS A 201 -0.91 -5.28 0.09
C CYS A 201 -0.43 -6.14 -1.08
N VAL A 202 -0.70 -5.67 -2.29
CA VAL A 202 -0.39 -6.35 -3.55
C VAL A 202 0.73 -5.59 -4.24
N TYR A 203 1.89 -6.23 -4.43
CA TYR A 203 2.95 -5.70 -5.28
C TYR A 203 2.81 -6.24 -6.70
N VAL A 204 2.58 -5.35 -7.66
CA VAL A 204 2.56 -5.68 -9.09
C VAL A 204 3.89 -5.26 -9.71
N GLN A 205 4.60 -6.21 -10.33
CA GLN A 205 5.76 -5.92 -11.17
C GLN A 205 5.31 -5.47 -12.55
N LEU A 206 5.90 -4.37 -13.03
CA LEU A 206 5.49 -3.67 -14.24
C LEU A 206 6.65 -3.37 -15.18
N ASP A 207 7.82 -3.98 -14.98
CA ASP A 207 8.97 -3.88 -15.88
C ASP A 207 8.70 -4.42 -17.29
N ASN A 208 7.72 -5.31 -17.46
CA ASN A 208 7.22 -5.78 -18.77
C ASN A 208 6.14 -4.89 -19.39
N SER A 209 5.82 -3.78 -18.74
CA SER A 209 4.87 -2.79 -19.25
C SER A 209 5.57 -1.55 -19.80
N ASN A 210 4.87 -0.80 -20.65
CA ASN A 210 5.30 0.52 -21.13
C ASN A 210 4.68 1.66 -20.29
N LEU A 211 4.44 1.42 -19.00
CA LEU A 211 3.88 2.43 -18.12
C LEU A 211 4.96 3.44 -17.74
N ILE A 212 4.72 4.71 -18.09
CA ILE A 212 5.61 5.84 -17.81
C ILE A 212 4.85 6.84 -16.92
N PHE A 213 5.56 7.42 -15.96
CA PHE A 213 5.08 8.49 -15.09
C PHE A 213 6.23 9.47 -14.80
N GLU A 214 6.00 10.77 -15.01
CA GLU A 214 7.03 11.83 -14.86
C GLU A 214 8.35 11.48 -15.59
N ASP A 215 8.25 11.11 -16.88
CA ASP A 215 9.37 10.72 -17.76
C ASP A 215 10.20 9.50 -17.29
N ALA A 216 9.73 8.79 -16.26
CA ALA A 216 10.39 7.60 -15.73
C ALA A 216 9.51 6.36 -15.92
N LYS A 217 10.14 5.20 -16.14
CA LYS A 217 9.40 3.94 -16.28
C LYS A 217 8.92 3.48 -14.91
N VAL A 218 7.65 3.10 -14.82
CA VAL A 218 7.11 2.45 -13.62
C VAL A 218 7.53 0.98 -13.63
N VAL A 219 8.40 0.58 -12.70
CA VAL A 219 8.90 -0.80 -12.60
C VAL A 219 8.07 -1.68 -11.67
N GLY A 220 7.25 -1.07 -10.81
CA GLY A 220 6.26 -1.78 -10.02
C GLY A 220 5.41 -0.85 -9.17
N VAL A 221 4.31 -1.38 -8.65
CA VAL A 221 3.34 -0.62 -7.85
C VAL A 221 2.87 -1.48 -6.68
N LEU A 222 2.82 -0.88 -5.49
CA LEU A 222 2.13 -1.44 -4.33
C LEU A 222 0.72 -0.87 -4.25
N PHE A 223 -0.27 -1.75 -4.09
CA PHE A 223 -1.66 -1.41 -3.82
C PHE A 223 -2.02 -1.84 -2.40
N CYS A 224 -2.55 -0.92 -1.59
CA CYS A 224 -3.02 -1.23 -0.24
C CYS A 224 -4.36 -0.54 -0.01
N VAL A 225 -5.34 -1.29 0.47
CA VAL A 225 -6.60 -0.72 0.98
C VAL A 225 -6.49 -0.67 2.49
N THR A 226 -6.62 0.52 3.05
CA THR A 226 -6.45 0.77 4.50
C THR A 226 -7.42 1.86 4.95
N GLU A 227 -7.31 2.27 6.22
CA GLU A 227 -8.09 3.35 6.81
C GLU A 227 -7.18 4.45 7.34
N ILE A 228 -7.59 5.70 7.16
CA ILE A 228 -6.99 6.90 7.75
C ILE A 228 -8.07 7.63 8.54
N VAL A 229 -7.93 7.73 9.86
CA VAL A 229 -8.94 8.33 10.76
C VAL A 229 -10.34 7.71 10.52
N GLY A 230 -10.39 6.41 10.28
CA GLY A 230 -11.62 5.65 9.99
C GLY A 230 -12.16 5.81 8.56
N GLN A 231 -11.55 6.65 7.73
CA GLN A 231 -11.89 6.79 6.32
C GLN A 231 -11.13 5.75 5.49
N LYS A 232 -11.86 4.91 4.74
CA LYS A 232 -11.25 3.91 3.86
C LYS A 232 -10.57 4.59 2.66
N VAL A 233 -9.37 4.16 2.34
CA VAL A 233 -8.54 4.69 1.24
C VAL A 233 -7.85 3.58 0.46
N LEU A 234 -7.68 3.79 -0.84
CA LEU A 234 -6.78 3.02 -1.68
C LEU A 234 -5.47 3.80 -1.85
N VAL A 235 -4.38 3.20 -1.39
CA VAL A 235 -3.02 3.75 -1.46
C VAL A 235 -2.24 3.02 -2.53
N ASN A 236 -1.70 3.79 -3.48
CA ASN A 236 -0.91 3.27 -4.58
C ASN A 236 0.49 3.90 -4.51
N THR A 237 1.52 3.09 -4.27
CA THR A 237 2.91 3.55 -4.30
C THR A 237 3.61 2.97 -5.52
N LEU A 238 3.90 3.83 -6.50
CA LEU A 238 4.67 3.51 -7.69
C LEU A 238 6.16 3.57 -7.37
N TYR A 239 6.92 2.65 -7.95
CA TYR A 239 8.38 2.67 -7.98
C TYR A 239 8.84 2.91 -9.40
N LEU A 240 9.64 3.95 -9.57
CA LEU A 240 10.20 4.35 -10.86
C LEU A 240 11.58 3.71 -11.06
N ASP A 241 12.01 3.56 -12.30
CA ASP A 241 13.34 3.06 -12.67
C ASP A 241 14.50 3.97 -12.22
N ASN A 242 14.23 5.25 -11.99
CA ASN A 242 15.14 6.18 -11.31
C ASN A 242 15.25 5.95 -9.79
N GLY A 243 14.51 4.99 -9.23
CA GLY A 243 14.52 4.59 -7.82
C GLY A 243 13.62 5.44 -6.91
N LEU A 244 12.97 6.48 -7.43
CA LEU A 244 12.07 7.32 -6.65
C LEU A 244 10.67 6.69 -6.51
N PRO A 245 10.06 6.76 -5.33
CA PRO A 245 8.67 6.41 -5.14
C PRO A 245 7.75 7.59 -5.47
N ARG A 246 6.52 7.28 -5.89
CA ARG A 246 5.41 8.23 -6.00
C ARG A 246 4.17 7.62 -5.38
N THR A 247 3.50 8.33 -4.48
CA THR A 247 2.30 7.82 -3.84
C THR A 247 1.09 8.64 -4.23
N ILE A 248 0.02 7.95 -4.60
CA ILE A 248 -1.31 8.51 -4.87
C ILE A 248 -2.29 7.73 -3.99
N ALA A 249 -3.06 8.44 -3.19
CA ALA A 249 -4.10 7.86 -2.34
C ALA A 249 -5.46 8.44 -2.74
N ILE A 250 -6.49 7.61 -2.83
CA ILE A 250 -7.87 8.06 -3.07
C ILE A 250 -8.76 7.55 -1.96
N THR A 251 -9.80 8.29 -1.59
CA THR A 251 -10.84 7.80 -0.68
C THR A 251 -11.72 6.77 -1.35
N LEU A 252 -12.22 5.80 -0.57
CA LEU A 252 -13.14 4.76 -1.01
C LEU A 252 -14.45 4.87 -0.23
N ASN A 253 -15.28 5.84 -0.61
CA ASN A 253 -16.59 6.07 0.01
C ASN A 253 -17.62 5.08 -0.54
N GLU A 254 -18.33 4.34 0.33
CA GLU A 254 -19.30 3.31 -0.07
C GLU A 254 -20.45 3.84 -0.94
N GLY A 255 -20.77 5.13 -0.85
CA GLY A 255 -21.80 5.80 -1.64
C GLY A 255 -21.33 6.41 -2.96
N GLN A 256 -20.04 6.34 -3.28
CA GLN A 256 -19.46 6.94 -4.48
C GLN A 256 -18.92 5.87 -5.44
N ASP A 257 -18.84 6.26 -6.71
CA ASP A 257 -18.06 5.53 -7.69
C ASP A 257 -16.58 5.95 -7.68
N ILE A 258 -15.76 5.09 -8.29
CA ILE A 258 -14.30 5.25 -8.34
C ILE A 258 -13.90 6.52 -9.12
N GLU A 259 -14.62 6.90 -10.17
CA GLU A 259 -14.27 8.10 -10.96
C GLU A 259 -14.46 9.38 -10.12
N SER A 260 -15.52 9.42 -9.32
CA SER A 260 -15.75 10.51 -8.35
C SER A 260 -14.60 10.59 -7.34
N SER A 261 -14.19 9.46 -6.77
CA SER A 261 -13.09 9.43 -5.80
C SER A 261 -11.70 9.76 -6.38
N ILE A 262 -11.46 9.46 -7.67
CA ILE A 262 -10.25 9.92 -8.36
C ILE A 262 -10.22 11.45 -8.45
N THR A 263 -11.39 12.07 -8.64
CA THR A 263 -11.53 13.53 -8.72
C THR A 263 -11.40 14.17 -7.34
N ASP A 264 -12.06 13.61 -6.31
CA ASP A 264 -12.03 14.12 -4.94
C ASP A 264 -10.63 14.05 -4.29
N PHE A 265 -9.78 13.11 -4.71
CA PHE A 265 -8.39 13.00 -4.22
C PHE A 265 -7.59 14.30 -4.35
N VAL A 266 -7.86 15.06 -5.40
CA VAL A 266 -7.21 16.34 -5.67
C VAL A 266 -7.44 17.30 -4.49
N ASP A 267 -8.65 17.31 -3.97
CA ASP A 267 -9.07 18.22 -2.90
C ASP A 267 -8.59 17.73 -1.52
N GLU A 268 -8.59 16.42 -1.28
CA GLU A 268 -8.32 15.85 0.05
C GLU A 268 -6.82 15.69 0.36
N PHE A 269 -6.01 15.26 -0.61
CA PHE A 269 -4.62 14.86 -0.37
C PHE A 269 -3.59 15.80 -0.98
N GLN A 270 -3.98 16.71 -1.88
CA GLN A 270 -3.08 17.73 -2.43
C GLN A 270 -3.43 19.12 -1.87
N GLN A 271 -3.38 19.28 -0.55
CA GLN A 271 -3.70 20.57 0.12
C GLN A 271 -2.82 21.75 -0.33
N ASP A 272 -1.62 21.47 -0.84
CA ASP A 272 -0.68 22.48 -1.38
C ASP A 272 -0.85 22.69 -2.91
N TYR A 273 -1.91 22.15 -3.52
CA TYR A 273 -2.18 22.23 -4.96
C TYR A 273 -2.64 23.64 -5.38
N ASN A 274 -1.95 24.22 -6.36
CA ASN A 274 -2.41 25.41 -7.06
C ASN A 274 -2.92 25.04 -8.46
N PRO A 275 -4.24 25.10 -8.74
CA PRO A 275 -4.82 24.67 -10.01
C PRO A 275 -4.31 25.44 -11.23
N GLU A 276 -3.91 26.70 -11.08
CA GLU A 276 -3.40 27.49 -12.20
C GLU A 276 -1.94 27.15 -12.55
N LEU A 277 -1.15 26.70 -11.58
CA LEU A 277 0.29 26.44 -11.75
C LEU A 277 0.61 24.95 -11.92
N MET A 278 -0.30 24.05 -11.55
CA MET A 278 -0.02 22.61 -11.40
C MET A 278 -0.99 21.71 -12.19
N GLN A 279 -1.78 22.28 -13.11
CA GLN A 279 -2.78 21.53 -13.88
C GLN A 279 -2.20 20.37 -14.70
N ASP A 280 -1.03 20.55 -15.31
CA ASP A 280 -0.37 19.48 -16.08
C ASP A 280 0.11 18.34 -15.17
N GLU A 281 0.60 18.66 -13.98
CA GLU A 281 0.97 17.66 -12.97
C GLU A 281 -0.27 16.89 -12.50
N LEU A 282 -1.39 17.60 -12.29
CA LEU A 282 -2.65 16.98 -11.92
C LEU A 282 -3.18 16.04 -13.01
N ASN A 283 -3.25 16.50 -14.26
CA ASN A 283 -3.71 15.67 -15.38
C ASN A 283 -2.85 14.41 -15.51
N THR A 284 -1.53 14.54 -15.34
CA THR A 284 -0.60 13.41 -15.33
C THR A 284 -0.91 12.42 -14.20
N ARG A 285 -1.22 12.92 -12.99
CA ARG A 285 -1.64 12.11 -11.83
C ARG A 285 -2.99 11.41 -12.03
N LEU A 286 -3.97 12.09 -12.61
CA LEU A 286 -5.29 11.51 -12.92
C LEU A 286 -5.17 10.40 -13.96
N GLU A 287 -4.42 10.64 -15.04
CA GLU A 287 -4.22 9.65 -16.11
C GLU A 287 -3.47 8.41 -15.63
N ILE A 288 -2.43 8.56 -14.80
CA ILE A 288 -1.77 7.39 -14.20
C ILE A 288 -2.72 6.68 -13.25
N GLN A 289 -3.49 7.39 -12.41
CA GLN A 289 -4.40 6.77 -11.45
C GLN A 289 -5.46 5.92 -12.15
N LYS A 290 -6.03 6.38 -13.27
CA LYS A 290 -6.95 5.58 -14.09
C LYS A 290 -6.34 4.27 -14.58
N LYS A 291 -5.06 4.29 -14.99
CA LYS A 291 -4.32 3.08 -15.37
C LYS A 291 -4.08 2.17 -14.17
N LEU A 292 -3.74 2.73 -13.01
CA LEU A 292 -3.57 1.97 -11.76
C LEU A 292 -4.87 1.31 -11.31
N ILE A 293 -6.01 2.00 -11.45
CA ILE A 293 -7.33 1.43 -11.18
C ILE A 293 -7.63 0.25 -12.11
N ASN A 294 -7.34 0.35 -13.40
CA ASN A 294 -7.52 -0.80 -14.30
C ASN A 294 -6.70 -2.02 -13.84
N ILE A 295 -5.49 -1.82 -13.33
CA ILE A 295 -4.64 -2.90 -12.81
C ILE A 295 -5.25 -3.49 -11.52
N VAL A 296 -5.63 -2.63 -10.56
CA VAL A 296 -6.09 -3.09 -9.24
C VAL A 296 -7.42 -3.83 -9.33
N LEU A 297 -8.31 -3.43 -10.24
CA LEU A 297 -9.60 -4.07 -10.46
C LEU A 297 -9.49 -5.53 -10.88
N TRP A 298 -8.35 -5.95 -11.44
CA TRP A 298 -8.09 -7.36 -11.72
C TRP A 298 -8.23 -8.22 -10.49
N PHE A 299 -7.70 -7.74 -9.36
CA PHE A 299 -7.70 -8.45 -8.08
C PHE A 299 -9.06 -8.46 -7.40
N SER A 300 -9.96 -7.57 -7.81
CA SER A 300 -11.32 -7.43 -7.28
C SER A 300 -12.36 -8.32 -7.97
N GLN A 301 -11.95 -9.08 -8.99
CA GLN A 301 -12.80 -10.11 -9.59
C GLN A 301 -13.09 -11.21 -8.55
N LYS A 302 -14.24 -11.90 -8.68
CA LYS A 302 -14.56 -13.02 -7.76
C LYS A 302 -13.57 -14.19 -7.83
N LYS A 303 -12.99 -14.41 -9.01
CA LYS A 303 -12.01 -15.46 -9.25
C LYS A 303 -10.95 -14.92 -10.22
N PRO A 304 -10.04 -14.07 -9.74
CA PRO A 304 -9.00 -13.51 -10.58
C PRO A 304 -8.07 -14.63 -11.05
N GLU A 305 -7.57 -14.53 -12.28
CA GLU A 305 -6.66 -15.53 -12.84
C GLU A 305 -5.24 -15.29 -12.31
N ILE A 306 -4.91 -16.00 -11.23
CA ILE A 306 -3.65 -15.88 -10.49
C ILE A 306 -3.11 -17.28 -10.23
N GLU A 307 -1.90 -17.56 -10.70
CA GLU A 307 -1.22 -18.85 -10.55
C GLU A 307 0.06 -18.68 -9.72
N PRO A 308 0.26 -19.38 -8.60
CA PRO A 308 1.52 -19.36 -7.88
C PRO A 308 2.62 -20.02 -8.72
N LEU A 309 3.78 -19.36 -8.83
CA LEU A 309 4.92 -19.88 -9.61
C LEU A 309 5.56 -21.11 -8.94
N PHE A 310 5.50 -21.17 -7.61
CA PHE A 310 6.01 -22.28 -6.81
C PHE A 310 4.87 -22.87 -5.98
N LYS A 311 4.85 -24.20 -5.81
CA LYS A 311 3.92 -24.85 -4.88
C LYS A 311 4.25 -24.41 -3.45
N GLY A 312 3.27 -23.87 -2.75
CA GLY A 312 3.39 -23.44 -1.36
C GLY A 312 2.02 -23.15 -0.75
N GLU A 313 1.98 -22.98 0.57
CA GLU A 313 0.76 -22.56 1.26
C GLU A 313 0.51 -21.06 1.02
N ASP A 314 -0.66 -20.78 0.44
CA ASP A 314 -1.20 -19.43 0.30
C ASP A 314 -2.22 -19.18 1.41
N SER A 315 -1.71 -19.03 2.63
CA SER A 315 -2.53 -18.68 3.79
C SER A 315 -2.48 -17.17 4.05
N PRO A 316 -3.61 -16.54 4.41
CA PRO A 316 -3.63 -15.16 4.88
C PRO A 316 -2.70 -14.93 6.05
N VAL A 317 -2.23 -13.69 6.22
CA VAL A 317 -1.43 -13.30 7.39
C VAL A 317 -2.27 -13.43 8.65
N LYS A 318 -1.69 -14.06 9.69
CA LYS A 318 -2.33 -14.31 10.99
C LYS A 318 -1.33 -14.13 12.12
N PHE A 319 -1.83 -13.98 13.34
CA PHE A 319 -1.00 -14.10 14.53
C PHE A 319 -0.47 -15.52 14.69
N SER A 320 0.78 -15.61 15.13
CA SER A 320 1.39 -16.84 15.62
C SER A 320 1.39 -16.83 17.15
N THR A 321 1.37 -18.01 17.77
CA THR A 321 1.51 -18.13 19.23
C THR A 321 2.93 -18.59 19.57
N ILE A 322 3.69 -17.77 20.30
CA ILE A 322 5.01 -18.13 20.81
C ILE A 322 5.01 -17.95 22.32
N LYS A 323 5.37 -19.00 23.07
CA LYS A 323 5.43 -18.95 24.55
C LYS A 323 4.13 -18.39 25.19
N LYS A 324 2.97 -18.74 24.62
CA LYS A 324 1.62 -18.26 25.02
C LYS A 324 1.34 -16.79 24.74
N GLU A 325 2.22 -16.09 24.02
CA GLU A 325 2.01 -14.71 23.58
C GLU A 325 1.68 -14.68 22.08
N LYS A 326 0.75 -13.78 21.71
CA LYS A 326 0.47 -13.50 20.30
C LYS A 326 1.63 -12.73 19.71
N ARG A 327 2.04 -13.14 18.52
CA ARG A 327 3.13 -12.54 17.76
C ARG A 327 2.74 -12.33 16.30
N LEU A 328 3.21 -11.25 15.70
CA LEU A 328 3.08 -10.94 14.29
C LEU A 328 4.48 -10.86 13.68
N PHE A 329 4.68 -11.55 12.56
CA PHE A 329 5.98 -11.66 11.91
C PHE A 329 5.96 -11.09 10.50
N GLU A 330 7.10 -10.52 10.11
CA GLU A 330 7.40 -10.23 8.72
C GLU A 330 7.47 -11.53 7.91
N ALA A 331 7.04 -11.50 6.65
CA ALA A 331 7.23 -12.61 5.74
C ALA A 331 8.73 -12.89 5.53
N THR A 332 9.12 -14.16 5.71
CA THR A 332 10.52 -14.57 5.55
C THR A 332 10.90 -14.87 4.09
N LYS A 333 9.91 -15.11 3.24
CA LYS A 333 10.09 -15.49 1.83
C LYS A 333 9.20 -14.63 0.93
N TYR A 334 9.69 -14.36 -0.27
CA TYR A 334 8.87 -13.80 -1.34
C TYR A 334 8.00 -14.90 -1.96
N LYS A 335 6.74 -14.58 -2.24
CA LYS A 335 5.83 -15.46 -2.98
C LYS A 335 5.54 -14.83 -4.33
N THR A 336 5.76 -15.55 -5.42
CA THR A 336 5.60 -15.03 -6.78
C THR A 336 4.41 -15.67 -7.47
N TYR A 337 3.63 -14.86 -8.16
CA TYR A 337 2.43 -15.26 -8.88
C TYR A 337 2.51 -14.76 -10.33
N LYS A 338 2.07 -15.61 -11.27
CA LYS A 338 1.80 -15.23 -12.66
C LYS A 338 0.32 -14.91 -12.80
N VAL A 339 0.00 -13.87 -13.56
CA VAL A 339 -1.36 -13.35 -13.68
C VAL A 339 -1.77 -13.29 -15.16
N GLY A 340 -2.94 -13.85 -15.51
CA GLY A 340 -3.54 -13.67 -16.83
C GLY A 340 -2.97 -14.53 -17.97
N LYS A 341 -2.41 -15.71 -17.72
CA LYS A 341 -1.87 -16.65 -18.73
C LYS A 341 -2.93 -17.19 -19.72
N GLU A 342 -4.07 -17.66 -19.23
CA GLU A 342 -5.19 -18.12 -20.05
C GLU A 342 -5.82 -16.96 -20.82
N THR A 343 -5.94 -15.81 -20.15
CA THR A 343 -6.37 -14.56 -20.77
C THR A 343 -5.44 -14.15 -21.91
N ALA A 344 -4.12 -14.19 -21.69
CA ALA A 344 -3.12 -13.90 -22.73
C ALA A 344 -3.25 -14.84 -23.93
N THR A 345 -3.48 -16.13 -23.70
CA THR A 345 -3.71 -17.12 -24.76
C THR A 345 -4.96 -16.77 -25.58
N THR A 346 -6.02 -16.33 -24.91
CA THR A 346 -7.26 -15.91 -25.55
C THR A 346 -7.06 -14.64 -26.39
N ILE A 347 -6.36 -13.65 -25.85
CA ILE A 347 -6.01 -12.41 -26.56
C ILE A 347 -5.19 -12.76 -27.81
N LYS A 348 -4.10 -13.52 -27.65
CA LYS A 348 -3.22 -13.92 -28.74
C LYS A 348 -4.00 -14.58 -29.89
N ARG A 349 -4.84 -15.57 -29.57
CA ARG A 349 -5.67 -16.26 -30.57
C ARG A 349 -6.58 -15.29 -31.33
N ALA A 350 -7.23 -14.35 -30.63
CA ALA A 350 -8.13 -13.39 -31.27
C ALA A 350 -7.40 -12.46 -32.26
N TYR A 351 -6.17 -12.05 -31.96
CA TYR A 351 -5.37 -11.24 -32.88
C TYR A 351 -4.89 -12.06 -34.09
N GLU A 352 -4.39 -13.28 -33.86
CA GLU A 352 -3.94 -14.20 -34.93
C GLU A 352 -5.07 -14.53 -35.92
N GLU A 353 -6.27 -14.84 -35.42
CA GLU A 353 -7.45 -15.12 -36.24
C GLU A 353 -7.85 -13.93 -37.13
N ILE A 354 -7.73 -12.68 -36.64
CA ILE A 354 -8.02 -11.48 -37.45
C ILE A 354 -6.96 -11.27 -38.52
N GLU A 355 -5.68 -11.42 -38.18
CA GLU A 355 -4.59 -11.28 -39.15
C GLU A 355 -4.71 -12.33 -40.26
N GLU A 356 -5.04 -13.57 -39.90
CA GLU A 356 -5.27 -14.64 -40.86
C GLU A 356 -6.50 -14.37 -41.74
N ALA A 357 -7.62 -13.96 -41.16
CA ALA A 357 -8.83 -13.63 -41.91
C ALA A 357 -8.56 -12.50 -42.91
N ARG A 358 -7.85 -11.45 -42.51
CA ARG A 358 -7.46 -10.34 -43.39
C ARG A 358 -6.50 -10.78 -44.49
N ARG A 359 -5.50 -11.60 -44.17
CA ARG A 359 -4.51 -12.10 -45.13
C ARG A 359 -5.13 -13.00 -46.20
N THR A 360 -6.08 -13.85 -45.81
CA THR A 360 -6.69 -14.84 -46.71
C THR A 360 -7.93 -14.32 -47.44
N GLY A 361 -8.52 -13.20 -46.98
CA GLY A 361 -9.84 -12.76 -47.43
C GLY A 361 -10.96 -13.75 -47.03
N ASN A 362 -10.68 -14.71 -46.16
CA ASN A 362 -11.58 -15.81 -45.85
C ASN A 362 -12.58 -15.46 -44.73
N TYR A 363 -13.35 -14.39 -44.91
CA TYR A 363 -14.39 -13.97 -43.98
C TYR A 363 -15.67 -13.59 -44.71
N VAL A 364 -16.80 -13.68 -44.00
CA VAL A 364 -18.12 -13.34 -44.55
C VAL A 364 -18.61 -12.01 -43.98
N GLY A 365 -19.04 -11.11 -44.86
CA GLY A 365 -19.66 -9.85 -44.48
C GLY A 365 -18.65 -8.71 -44.32
N LYS A 366 -18.81 -7.92 -43.25
CA LYS A 366 -17.95 -6.77 -42.95
C LYS A 366 -16.54 -7.22 -42.53
N ASP A 367 -15.55 -6.34 -42.72
CA ASP A 367 -14.19 -6.58 -42.27
C ASP A 367 -14.12 -6.92 -40.76
N PRO A 368 -13.36 -7.96 -40.39
CA PRO A 368 -13.22 -8.35 -39.00
C PRO A 368 -12.44 -7.27 -38.24
N HIS A 369 -12.97 -6.89 -37.07
CA HIS A 369 -12.35 -5.93 -36.18
C HIS A 369 -12.38 -6.41 -34.73
N ILE A 370 -11.53 -5.80 -33.89
CA ILE A 370 -11.45 -6.11 -32.47
C ILE A 370 -12.40 -5.20 -31.70
N ARG A 371 -13.34 -5.80 -30.99
CA ARG A 371 -14.04 -5.13 -29.89
C ARG A 371 -13.09 -5.09 -28.69
N LYS A 372 -12.73 -3.88 -28.26
CA LYS A 372 -11.80 -3.64 -27.15
C LYS A 372 -12.26 -4.28 -25.84
N ALA A 373 -11.29 -4.76 -25.08
CA ALA A 373 -11.48 -5.23 -23.72
C ALA A 373 -11.93 -4.13 -22.77
N HIS A 374 -12.73 -4.48 -21.77
CA HIS A 374 -13.21 -3.55 -20.75
C HIS A 374 -13.69 -4.27 -19.49
N TRP A 375 -13.70 -3.52 -18.38
CA TRP A 375 -14.37 -3.91 -17.15
C TRP A 375 -15.89 -3.88 -17.33
N HIS A 376 -16.55 -4.94 -16.88
CA HIS A 376 -18.00 -5.03 -16.87
C HIS A 376 -18.49 -5.46 -15.49
N LEU A 377 -19.39 -4.67 -14.89
CA LEU A 377 -19.95 -4.93 -13.58
C LEU A 377 -21.39 -5.45 -13.76
N TYR A 378 -21.62 -6.71 -13.40
CA TYR A 378 -22.96 -7.30 -13.39
C TYR A 378 -23.64 -7.06 -12.04
N TRP A 379 -24.91 -6.66 -12.10
CA TRP A 379 -25.74 -6.40 -10.94
C TRP A 379 -26.87 -7.43 -10.94
N TYR A 380 -26.94 -8.25 -9.90
CA TYR A 380 -27.95 -9.27 -9.72
C TYR A 380 -28.82 -8.95 -8.51
N GLY A 381 -30.08 -9.41 -8.54
CA GLY A 381 -31.04 -9.16 -7.45
C GLY A 381 -31.80 -7.85 -7.63
N LYS A 382 -32.81 -7.65 -6.76
CA LYS A 382 -33.64 -6.46 -6.79
C LYS A 382 -32.94 -5.34 -6.04
N LYS A 383 -33.06 -4.10 -6.51
CA LYS A 383 -32.46 -2.95 -5.81
C LYS A 383 -32.90 -2.90 -4.34
N GLY A 384 -31.95 -2.84 -3.41
CA GLY A 384 -32.16 -2.85 -1.96
C GLY A 384 -32.48 -4.21 -1.34
N GLN A 385 -32.53 -5.31 -2.10
CA GLN A 385 -32.82 -6.66 -1.60
C GLN A 385 -32.02 -7.73 -2.34
N TYR A 386 -31.12 -8.42 -1.63
CA TYR A 386 -30.27 -9.48 -2.18
C TYR A 386 -29.42 -9.05 -3.39
N GLU A 387 -29.00 -7.78 -3.41
CA GLU A 387 -28.09 -7.28 -4.44
C GLU A 387 -26.76 -8.04 -4.40
N LYS A 388 -26.30 -8.50 -5.56
CA LYS A 388 -24.99 -9.13 -5.73
C LYS A 388 -24.29 -8.51 -6.92
N HIS A 389 -23.07 -8.04 -6.69
CA HIS A 389 -22.23 -7.43 -7.71
C HIS A 389 -21.17 -8.42 -8.19
N ASP A 390 -20.88 -8.43 -9.48
CA ASP A 390 -19.85 -9.28 -10.09
C ASP A 390 -19.04 -8.50 -11.12
N LEU A 391 -17.82 -8.13 -10.76
CA LEU A 391 -16.90 -7.48 -11.68
C LEU A 391 -16.19 -8.54 -12.53
N ARG A 392 -16.16 -8.34 -13.85
CA ARG A 392 -15.44 -9.20 -14.78
C ARG A 392 -14.63 -8.38 -15.78
N TRP A 393 -13.45 -8.89 -16.10
CA TRP A 393 -12.72 -8.49 -17.29
C TRP A 393 -13.33 -9.16 -18.51
N LEU A 394 -13.83 -8.38 -19.47
CA LEU A 394 -14.24 -8.91 -20.76
C LEU A 394 -13.11 -8.71 -21.76
N ASN A 395 -12.49 -9.80 -22.20
CA ASN A 395 -11.40 -9.82 -23.16
C ASN A 395 -11.78 -9.13 -24.48
N SER A 396 -10.74 -8.75 -25.23
CA SER A 396 -10.91 -8.39 -26.63
C SER A 396 -11.43 -9.57 -27.43
N MET A 397 -12.39 -9.30 -28.33
CA MET A 397 -13.04 -10.33 -29.15
C MET A 397 -13.18 -9.84 -30.58
N ILE A 398 -13.15 -10.78 -31.52
CA ILE A 398 -13.41 -10.51 -32.94
C ILE A 398 -14.90 -10.26 -33.13
N VAL A 399 -15.23 -9.20 -33.88
CA VAL A 399 -16.60 -8.86 -34.27
C VAL A 399 -16.66 -8.60 -35.77
N GLY A 400 -17.71 -9.11 -36.42
CA GLY A 400 -17.83 -9.09 -37.89
C GLY A 400 -16.83 -10.04 -38.56
N GLY A 401 -17.03 -10.30 -39.85
CA GLY A 401 -16.08 -11.07 -40.65
C GLY A 401 -15.74 -12.43 -40.04
N ILE A 402 -16.75 -13.23 -39.67
CA ILE A 402 -16.52 -14.57 -39.09
C ILE A 402 -15.76 -15.39 -40.14
N PRO A 403 -14.61 -16.00 -39.79
CA PRO A 403 -13.87 -16.86 -40.70
C PRO A 403 -14.81 -17.93 -41.27
N LYS A 404 -14.79 -18.18 -42.58
CA LYS A 404 -15.50 -19.37 -43.11
C LYS A 404 -14.83 -20.59 -42.49
N LYS A 405 -15.57 -21.30 -41.63
CA LYS A 405 -15.14 -22.58 -41.06
C LYS A 405 -14.90 -23.60 -42.15
#